data_AF-A0A2N2DU03-F1
#
_entry.id   AF-A0A2N2DU03-F1
#
_cell.length_a   1.000
_cell.length_b   1.000
_cell.length_c   1.000
_cell.angle_alpha   90.00
_cell.angle_beta   90.00
_cell.angle_gamma   90.00
#
_symmetry.space_group_name_H-M   'P 1'
#
loop_
_entity.id
_entity.type
_entity.pdbx_description
1 polymer ?
#
loop_
_entity_poly.entity_id
_entity_poly.type
_entity_poly.pdbx_seq_one_letter_code
_entity_poly.pdbx_strand_id
1 'polypeptide(L)'
;MSKNNIMTVSELSVLIKDTLDDKKELSSLWIRGEISNFKKHAAGHLYFSLKDDKSSIRSVMFKSRTWSLNFLPRDGMDCLVRGYVSVYPRDISVQLYVEEILPAVDEKKEYTVIIDIGESHTKVGFAGEEPIVFPTIVGKPKYKNLMQDVAGSVKEAYVGTDADNMRGVLKIEYPISRGAVYNWEDYFLLLSNIFNNILRVDSSKCHVIYVVHPLTPYDTARYYADVLFTTHRVKSVLVVNSVALSCFSAGTTTGLTVEIGEGLTFIAPIMNGQLYDPSIIKLPLGNVDINEYMKTLFSHYGVFLNYSGQREILRQIRENHCKVSLNLAQDAVGQTVTEYNLPDGDSIQINDYERYNAPEVLFNPSLLGYQFAGIPDS
;
A
#
# COMPACT_ATOMS: atom_id res chain seq x y z
N MET A 1 61.36 -1.32 -29.69
CA MET A 1 60.09 -1.59 -28.97
C MET A 1 60.44 -2.28 -27.66
N SER A 2 60.39 -1.55 -26.54
CA SER A 2 60.66 -2.12 -25.22
C SER A 2 59.53 -3.08 -24.82
N LYS A 3 59.88 -4.33 -24.50
CA LYS A 3 59.12 -5.16 -23.53
C LYS A 3 58.93 -4.30 -22.27
N ASN A 4 57.80 -4.19 -21.58
CA ASN A 4 56.48 -4.77 -21.65
C ASN A 4 55.60 -3.79 -20.86
N ASN A 5 54.49 -3.34 -21.43
CA ASN A 5 53.37 -2.85 -20.61
C ASN A 5 52.09 -3.57 -21.06
N ILE A 6 52.21 -4.89 -21.27
CA ILE A 6 51.06 -5.75 -21.55
C ILE A 6 50.45 -6.07 -20.19
N MET A 7 49.36 -5.37 -19.87
CA MET A 7 48.57 -5.61 -18.67
C MET A 7 47.48 -6.64 -18.98
N THR A 8 47.19 -7.49 -18.01
CA THR A 8 45.98 -8.32 -18.00
C THR A 8 44.75 -7.44 -17.76
N VAL A 9 43.57 -7.96 -18.13
CA VAL A 9 42.28 -7.28 -17.87
C VAL A 9 42.09 -7.01 -16.37
N SER A 10 42.55 -7.92 -15.51
CA SER A 10 42.51 -7.76 -14.05
C SER A 10 43.43 -6.64 -13.58
N GLU A 11 44.67 -6.56 -14.09
CA GLU A 11 45.60 -5.47 -13.76
C GLU A 11 45.06 -4.12 -14.23
N LEU A 12 44.43 -4.06 -15.40
CA LEU A 12 43.75 -2.85 -15.88
C LEU A 12 42.58 -2.47 -14.97
N SER A 13 41.77 -3.44 -14.53
CA SER A 13 40.66 -3.18 -13.61
C SER A 13 41.13 -2.61 -12.27
N VAL A 14 42.22 -3.14 -11.73
CA VAL A 14 42.81 -2.64 -10.47
C VAL A 14 43.34 -1.22 -10.69
N LEU A 15 44.08 -0.98 -11.77
CA LEU A 15 44.61 0.35 -12.07
C LEU A 15 43.51 1.42 -12.21
N ILE A 16 42.43 1.12 -12.94
CA ILE A 16 41.31 2.07 -13.10
C ILE A 16 40.62 2.31 -11.75
N LYS A 17 40.43 1.25 -10.97
CA LYS A 17 39.84 1.35 -9.64
C LYS A 17 40.67 2.25 -8.73
N ASP A 18 41.96 1.96 -8.59
CA ASP A 18 42.87 2.74 -7.73
C ASP A 18 42.90 4.22 -8.15
N THR A 19 42.91 4.47 -9.46
CA THR A 19 42.87 5.83 -10.01
C THR A 19 41.57 6.60 -9.67
N LEU A 20 40.43 5.91 -9.57
CA LEU A 20 39.16 6.53 -9.15
C LEU A 20 39.09 6.68 -7.63
N ASP A 21 39.50 5.65 -6.89
CA ASP A 21 39.44 5.60 -5.43
C ASP A 21 40.38 6.66 -4.79
N ASP A 22 41.50 6.99 -5.43
CA ASP A 22 42.44 8.03 -4.99
C ASP A 22 41.90 9.47 -5.13
N LYS A 23 40.84 9.69 -5.91
CA LYS A 23 40.27 11.02 -6.12
C LYS A 23 39.33 11.39 -4.97
N LYS A 24 39.75 12.37 -4.17
CA LYS A 24 38.94 12.90 -3.05
C LYS A 24 37.56 13.37 -3.50
N GLU A 25 37.44 13.97 -4.69
CA GLU A 25 36.17 14.44 -5.26
C GLU A 25 35.18 13.29 -5.50
N LEU A 26 35.66 12.06 -5.64
CA LEU A 26 34.84 10.86 -5.86
C LEU A 26 34.58 10.03 -4.60
N SER A 27 35.23 10.38 -3.49
CA SER A 27 35.16 9.61 -2.23
C SER A 27 33.98 9.95 -1.30
N SER A 28 33.35 11.13 -1.47
CA SER A 28 32.16 11.53 -0.72
C SER A 28 31.49 12.71 -1.42
N LEU A 29 30.56 12.41 -2.33
CA LEU A 29 29.84 13.40 -3.11
C LEU A 29 28.33 13.26 -2.96
N TRP A 30 27.64 14.37 -3.16
CA TRP A 30 26.20 14.44 -3.29
C TRP A 30 25.82 14.57 -4.76
N ILE A 31 24.90 13.73 -5.22
CA ILE A 31 24.39 13.73 -6.60
C ILE A 31 22.87 13.84 -6.54
N ARG A 32 22.29 14.79 -7.28
CA ARG A 32 20.85 14.86 -7.51
C ARG A 32 20.50 14.06 -8.77
N GLY A 33 19.42 13.29 -8.73
CA GLY A 33 18.88 12.64 -9.91
C GLY A 33 17.63 11.82 -9.62
N GLU A 34 16.96 11.41 -10.69
CA GLU A 34 15.80 10.54 -10.63
C GLU A 34 16.24 9.08 -10.51
N ILE A 35 15.61 8.33 -9.62
CA ILE A 35 15.78 6.88 -9.49
C ILE A 35 15.04 6.17 -10.62
N SER A 36 15.67 5.16 -11.21
CA SER A 36 15.06 4.27 -12.20
C SER A 36 15.60 2.84 -12.08
N ASN A 37 14.87 1.85 -12.59
CA ASN A 37 15.25 0.43 -12.53
C ASN A 37 15.52 -0.08 -11.10
N PHE A 38 14.76 0.41 -10.12
CA PHE A 38 14.90 0.06 -8.72
C PHE A 38 14.57 -1.42 -8.47
N LYS A 39 15.46 -2.10 -7.74
CA LYS A 39 15.33 -3.50 -7.34
C LYS A 39 15.85 -3.70 -5.92
N LYS A 40 15.03 -4.32 -5.08
CA LYS A 40 15.44 -4.81 -3.74
C LYS A 40 15.81 -6.28 -3.83
N HIS A 41 17.07 -6.61 -3.58
CA HIS A 41 17.55 -7.99 -3.58
C HIS A 41 17.13 -8.71 -2.28
N ALA A 42 16.94 -10.03 -2.33
CA ALA A 42 16.55 -10.84 -1.16
C ALA A 42 17.51 -10.71 0.03
N ALA A 43 18.80 -10.51 -0.25
CA ALA A 43 19.83 -10.26 0.76
C ALA A 43 19.72 -8.87 1.44
N GLY A 44 18.83 -7.98 0.98
CA GLY A 44 18.59 -6.65 1.53
C GLY A 44 19.42 -5.53 0.89
N HIS A 45 20.11 -5.78 -0.22
CA HIS A 45 20.77 -4.73 -1.01
C HIS A 45 19.76 -4.02 -1.92
N LEU A 46 19.97 -2.72 -2.14
CA LEU A 46 19.19 -1.93 -3.10
C LEU A 46 20.04 -1.67 -4.34
N TYR A 47 19.47 -1.92 -5.52
CA TYR A 47 20.08 -1.63 -6.81
C TYR A 47 19.16 -0.70 -7.58
N PHE A 48 19.72 0.34 -8.20
CA PHE A 48 18.98 1.26 -9.05
C PHE A 48 19.92 1.98 -10.01
N SER A 49 19.37 2.76 -10.93
CA SER A 49 20.11 3.73 -11.73
C SER A 49 19.70 5.13 -11.30
N LEU A 50 20.68 6.00 -11.04
CA LEU A 50 20.45 7.42 -10.82
C LEU A 50 20.69 8.15 -12.15
N LYS A 51 19.69 8.89 -12.63
CA LYS A 51 19.74 9.54 -13.94
C LYS A 51 19.35 11.02 -13.89
N ASP A 52 19.83 11.76 -14.88
CA ASP A 52 19.34 13.08 -15.28
C ASP A 52 18.93 13.04 -16.77
N ASP A 53 18.67 14.20 -17.38
CA ASP A 53 18.25 14.29 -18.79
C ASP A 53 19.30 13.78 -19.80
N LYS A 54 20.57 13.65 -19.40
CA LYS A 54 21.69 13.37 -20.30
C LYS A 54 22.44 12.08 -19.96
N SER A 55 22.45 11.68 -18.70
CA SER A 55 23.37 10.69 -18.16
C SER A 55 22.68 9.80 -17.12
N SER A 56 23.22 8.59 -16.95
CA SER A 56 22.78 7.65 -15.90
C SER A 56 23.97 6.90 -15.33
N ILE A 57 23.95 6.63 -14.03
CA ILE A 57 24.94 5.81 -13.33
C ILE A 57 24.25 4.67 -12.57
N ARG A 58 24.84 3.47 -12.61
CA ARG A 58 24.37 2.34 -11.80
C ARG A 58 24.76 2.57 -10.35
N SER A 59 23.81 2.36 -9.46
CA SER A 59 23.92 2.65 -8.03
C SER A 59 23.59 1.42 -7.21
N VAL A 60 24.40 1.18 -6.18
CA VAL A 60 24.20 0.08 -5.23
C VAL A 60 24.26 0.60 -3.81
N MET A 61 23.31 0.18 -2.98
CA MET A 61 23.32 0.41 -1.54
C MET A 61 23.38 -0.93 -0.81
N PHE A 62 24.44 -1.13 -0.03
CA PHE A 62 24.61 -2.35 0.76
C PHE A 62 23.67 -2.38 1.96
N LYS A 63 23.31 -3.59 2.41
CA LYS A 63 22.36 -3.84 3.51
C LYS A 63 22.81 -3.16 4.81
N SER A 64 24.11 -3.07 5.03
CA SER A 64 24.73 -2.38 6.17
C SER A 64 24.46 -0.87 6.19
N ARG A 65 23.97 -0.29 5.10
CA ARG A 65 23.55 1.12 4.99
C ARG A 65 22.04 1.28 4.88
N THR A 66 21.29 0.26 4.48
CA THR A 66 19.83 0.38 4.29
C THR A 66 19.05 0.65 5.58
N TRP A 67 19.63 0.37 6.76
CA TRP A 67 18.98 0.64 8.05
C TRP A 67 18.83 2.15 8.34
N SER A 68 19.70 3.00 7.77
CA SER A 68 19.58 4.45 7.90
C SER A 68 18.58 5.04 6.91
N LEU A 69 18.06 4.23 5.96
CA LEU A 69 16.94 4.65 5.14
C LEU A 69 15.66 4.59 5.94
N ASN A 70 15.23 5.77 6.34
CA ASN A 70 13.86 6.01 6.68
C ASN A 70 13.08 6.12 5.36
N PHE A 71 13.06 5.17 4.42
CA PHE A 71 12.08 5.07 3.31
C PHE A 71 12.46 3.93 2.36
N LEU A 72 11.54 3.57 1.45
CA LEU A 72 11.84 2.68 0.34
C LEU A 72 11.92 3.49 -0.96
N PRO A 73 13.09 3.59 -1.63
CA PRO A 73 13.24 4.28 -2.90
C PRO A 73 12.40 3.62 -4.01
N ARG A 74 12.00 4.40 -5.01
CA ARG A 74 11.14 3.95 -6.12
C ARG A 74 11.54 4.63 -7.43
N ASP A 75 11.18 4.01 -8.54
CA ASP A 75 11.35 4.62 -9.87
C ASP A 75 10.55 5.92 -9.97
N GLY A 76 11.13 6.92 -10.64
CA GLY A 76 10.56 8.27 -10.76
C GLY A 76 10.90 9.21 -9.60
N MET A 77 11.50 8.72 -8.52
CA MET A 77 11.81 9.55 -7.36
C MET A 77 13.06 10.40 -7.59
N ASP A 78 12.92 11.73 -7.57
CA ASP A 78 14.04 12.66 -7.53
C ASP A 78 14.67 12.65 -6.13
N CYS A 79 15.97 12.39 -6.06
CA CYS A 79 16.71 12.15 -4.83
C CYS A 79 18.07 12.85 -4.83
N LEU A 80 18.50 13.26 -3.64
CA LEU A 80 19.89 13.55 -3.33
C LEU A 80 20.54 12.27 -2.77
N VAL A 81 21.58 11.79 -3.43
CA VAL A 81 22.29 10.57 -3.07
C VAL A 81 23.70 10.93 -2.64
N ARG A 82 24.11 10.50 -1.43
CA ARG A 82 25.50 10.60 -0.96
C ARG A 82 26.21 9.26 -1.13
N GLY A 83 27.42 9.28 -1.64
CA GLY A 83 28.22 8.07 -1.79
C GLY A 83 29.59 8.32 -2.37
N TYR A 84 30.20 7.24 -2.86
CA TYR A 84 31.47 7.28 -3.56
C TYR A 84 31.39 6.52 -4.89
N VAL A 85 32.18 6.93 -5.87
CA VAL A 85 32.25 6.29 -7.18
C VAL A 85 33.46 5.36 -7.24
N SER A 86 33.25 4.10 -7.61
CA SER A 86 34.34 3.13 -7.78
C SER A 86 34.02 2.17 -8.92
N VAL A 87 34.98 1.30 -9.28
CA VAL A 87 34.81 0.29 -10.32
C VAL A 87 34.38 -1.04 -9.71
N TYR A 88 33.32 -1.63 -10.25
CA TYR A 88 33.00 -3.04 -10.01
C TYR A 88 33.95 -3.94 -10.81
N PRO A 89 34.88 -4.68 -10.18
CA PRO A 89 36.01 -5.27 -10.88
C PRO A 89 35.67 -6.37 -11.88
N ARG A 90 34.54 -7.07 -11.68
CA ARG A 90 34.15 -8.22 -12.52
C ARG A 90 33.92 -7.82 -13.97
N ASP A 91 33.27 -6.67 -14.19
CA ASP A 91 32.84 -6.19 -15.51
C ASP A 91 33.47 -4.83 -15.88
N ILE A 92 34.41 -4.34 -15.07
CA ILE A 92 35.04 -3.01 -15.20
C ILE A 92 33.99 -1.91 -15.42
N SER A 93 32.93 -1.94 -14.60
CA SER A 93 31.83 -0.97 -14.69
C SER A 93 31.93 0.07 -13.57
N VAL A 94 31.80 1.35 -13.92
CA VAL A 94 31.74 2.43 -12.93
C VAL A 94 30.39 2.37 -12.22
N GLN A 95 30.41 2.41 -10.89
CA GLN A 95 29.22 2.36 -10.04
C GLN A 95 29.29 3.40 -8.93
N LEU A 96 28.13 3.91 -8.55
CA LEU A 96 27.94 4.71 -7.36
C LEU A 96 27.61 3.79 -6.17
N TYR A 97 28.48 3.78 -5.17
CA TYR A 97 28.26 3.10 -3.90
C TYR A 97 27.58 4.06 -2.94
N VAL A 98 26.29 3.82 -2.73
CA VAL A 98 25.40 4.71 -2.00
C VAL A 98 25.51 4.47 -0.50
N GLU A 99 25.75 5.55 0.22
CA GLU A 99 25.77 5.57 1.68
C GLU A 99 24.50 6.19 2.28
N GLU A 100 23.88 7.12 1.55
CA GLU A 100 22.71 7.87 2.02
C GLU A 100 21.83 8.28 0.84
N ILE A 101 20.52 8.29 1.04
CA ILE A 101 19.54 8.78 0.06
C ILE A 101 18.59 9.69 0.81
N LEU A 102 18.38 10.89 0.28
CA LEU A 102 17.37 11.85 0.72
C LEU A 102 16.46 12.16 -0.48
N PRO A 103 15.14 12.29 -0.31
CA PRO A 103 14.29 12.84 -1.37
C PRO A 103 14.77 14.25 -1.74
N ALA A 104 14.89 14.55 -3.03
CA ALA A 104 15.22 15.90 -3.48
C ALA A 104 13.97 16.76 -3.31
N VAL A 105 13.90 17.46 -2.17
CA VAL A 105 12.82 18.40 -1.91
C VAL A 105 13.09 19.65 -2.75
N ASP A 106 12.40 19.78 -3.89
CA ASP A 106 12.35 21.05 -4.59
C ASP A 106 11.53 22.05 -3.75
N GLU A 107 12.17 23.10 -3.26
CA GLU A 107 11.56 24.09 -2.39
C GLU A 107 10.35 24.79 -3.04
N LYS A 108 10.29 24.84 -4.37
CA LYS A 108 9.20 25.49 -5.13
C LYS A 108 8.14 24.52 -5.63
N LYS A 109 8.40 23.21 -5.60
CA LYS A 109 7.46 22.21 -6.15
C LYS A 109 6.32 21.96 -5.17
N GLU A 110 5.11 22.18 -5.67
CA GLU A 110 3.86 21.81 -5.01
C GLU A 110 3.40 20.44 -5.52
N TYR A 111 2.67 19.71 -4.68
CA TYR A 111 2.22 18.36 -4.99
C TYR A 111 0.70 18.27 -4.91
N THR A 112 0.07 17.58 -5.86
CA THR A 112 -1.32 17.15 -5.68
C THR A 112 -1.31 15.72 -5.17
N VAL A 113 -1.85 15.51 -3.98
CA VAL A 113 -1.92 14.22 -3.29
C VAL A 113 -3.35 13.74 -3.25
N ILE A 114 -3.60 12.50 -3.66
CA ILE A 114 -4.92 11.87 -3.63
C ILE A 114 -4.94 10.90 -2.45
N ILE A 115 -5.90 11.05 -1.54
CA ILE A 115 -6.02 10.23 -0.33
C ILE A 115 -7.38 9.53 -0.32
N ASP A 116 -7.36 8.19 -0.33
CA ASP A 116 -8.52 7.31 -0.16
C ASP A 116 -8.28 6.40 1.06
N ILE A 117 -8.86 6.74 2.22
CA ILE A 117 -8.76 5.94 3.45
C ILE A 117 -9.99 5.02 3.55
N GLY A 118 -9.92 3.87 2.90
CA GLY A 118 -10.94 2.82 3.00
C GLY A 118 -10.83 1.98 4.27
N GLU A 119 -11.88 1.21 4.58
CA GLU A 119 -11.96 0.39 5.80
C GLU A 119 -10.92 -0.73 5.87
N SER A 120 -10.62 -1.37 4.73
CA SER A 120 -9.63 -2.45 4.65
C SER A 120 -8.22 -1.91 4.36
N HIS A 121 -8.13 -1.02 3.38
CA HIS A 121 -6.88 -0.50 2.85
C HIS A 121 -6.97 0.99 2.56
N THR A 122 -5.86 1.68 2.81
CA THR A 122 -5.64 3.06 2.44
C THR A 122 -4.86 3.11 1.13
N LYS A 123 -5.33 3.90 0.17
CA LYS A 123 -4.66 4.17 -1.10
C LYS A 123 -4.27 5.64 -1.16
N VAL A 124 -3.01 5.90 -1.48
CA VAL A 124 -2.50 7.27 -1.53
C VAL A 124 -1.40 7.42 -2.56
N GLY A 125 -1.39 8.54 -3.30
CA GLY A 125 -0.35 8.80 -4.29
C GLY A 125 -0.34 10.25 -4.76
N PHE A 126 0.70 10.58 -5.52
CA PHE A 126 0.75 11.84 -6.25
C PHE A 126 -0.11 11.74 -7.51
N ALA A 127 -0.74 12.86 -7.91
CA ALA A 127 -1.52 12.89 -9.14
C ALA A 127 -0.66 12.52 -10.35
N GLY A 128 -1.14 11.58 -11.17
CA GLY A 128 -0.43 11.07 -12.34
C GLY A 128 0.48 9.86 -12.06
N GLU A 129 0.59 9.41 -10.80
CA GLU A 129 1.38 8.24 -10.41
C GLU A 129 0.49 7.10 -9.90
N GLU A 130 1.04 5.87 -9.91
CA GLU A 130 0.39 4.70 -9.32
C GLU A 130 0.29 4.85 -7.79
N PRO A 131 -0.87 4.52 -7.18
CA PRO A 131 -1.07 4.72 -5.76
C PRO A 131 -0.27 3.70 -4.93
N ILE A 132 0.19 4.16 -3.77
CA ILE A 132 0.69 3.33 -2.68
C ILE A 132 -0.50 2.80 -1.89
N VAL A 133 -0.56 1.49 -1.71
CA VAL A 133 -1.64 0.82 -0.96
C VAL A 133 -1.06 0.17 0.30
N PHE A 134 -1.71 0.39 1.44
CA PHE A 134 -1.34 -0.25 2.70
C PHE A 134 -2.59 -0.53 3.57
N PRO A 135 -2.56 -1.51 4.50
CA PRO A 135 -3.71 -1.84 5.34
C PRO A 135 -4.15 -0.69 6.24
N THR A 136 -5.46 -0.48 6.42
CA THR A 136 -6.01 0.56 7.31
C THR A 136 -6.09 0.06 8.74
N ILE A 137 -4.93 -0.11 9.37
CA ILE A 137 -4.80 -0.64 10.73
C ILE A 137 -3.83 0.16 11.57
N VAL A 138 -4.05 0.16 12.88
CA VAL A 138 -3.13 0.67 13.89
C VAL A 138 -2.80 -0.43 14.88
N GLY A 139 -1.53 -0.63 15.18
CA GLY A 139 -1.04 -1.63 16.11
C GLY A 139 -0.40 -0.99 17.33
N LYS A 140 -0.91 -1.31 18.52
CA LYS A 140 -0.36 -0.83 19.80
C LYS A 140 0.39 -1.95 20.51
N PRO A 141 1.60 -1.73 21.07
CA PRO A 141 2.35 -2.79 21.75
C PRO A 141 1.53 -3.45 22.87
N LYS A 142 1.42 -4.79 22.87
CA LYS A 142 0.79 -5.54 23.97
C LYS A 142 1.58 -5.40 25.28
N TYR A 143 2.90 -5.27 25.16
CA TYR A 143 3.84 -5.19 26.27
C TYR A 143 4.75 -3.97 26.09
N LYS A 144 4.53 -2.92 26.87
CA LYS A 144 5.25 -1.63 26.76
C LYS A 144 6.78 -1.76 26.97
N ASN A 145 7.25 -2.80 27.65
CA ASN A 145 8.65 -2.95 28.05
C ASN A 145 9.53 -3.76 27.07
N LEU A 146 8.94 -4.38 26.04
CA LEU A 146 9.67 -5.27 25.11
C LEU A 146 10.07 -4.59 23.78
N MET A 147 9.55 -3.39 23.51
CA MET A 147 9.77 -2.67 22.24
C MET A 147 10.43 -1.32 22.50
N GLN A 148 11.65 -1.34 23.03
CA GLN A 148 12.52 -0.16 23.04
C GLN A 148 13.23 -0.08 21.71
N ASP A 149 13.15 1.08 21.05
CA ASP A 149 13.95 1.35 19.87
C ASP A 149 15.44 1.51 20.26
N VAL A 150 16.37 1.46 19.31
CA VAL A 150 17.83 1.56 19.56
C VAL A 150 18.21 2.88 20.27
N ALA A 151 17.36 3.90 20.18
CA ALA A 151 17.48 5.19 20.85
C ALA A 151 16.77 5.28 22.23
N GLY A 152 16.23 4.18 22.74
CA GLY A 152 15.54 4.13 24.04
C GLY A 152 14.11 4.69 24.06
N SER A 153 13.59 5.15 22.91
CA SER A 153 12.19 5.59 22.78
C SER A 153 11.26 4.41 22.50
N VAL A 154 10.16 4.31 23.24
CA VAL A 154 9.09 3.33 22.96
C VAL A 154 8.15 3.95 21.94
N LYS A 155 8.07 3.37 20.74
CA LYS A 155 7.09 3.78 19.73
C LYS A 155 5.69 3.34 20.19
N GLU A 156 4.80 4.29 20.42
CA GLU A 156 3.48 4.03 21.03
C GLU A 156 2.50 3.34 20.08
N ALA A 157 2.65 3.56 18.78
CA ALA A 157 1.80 2.98 17.74
C ALA A 157 2.56 2.69 16.45
N TYR A 158 2.15 1.63 15.77
CA TYR A 158 2.57 1.23 14.44
C TYR A 158 1.37 1.34 13.51
N VAL A 159 1.59 1.66 12.24
CA VAL A 159 0.50 1.98 11.31
C VAL A 159 0.69 1.21 10.02
N GLY A 160 -0.39 0.67 9.47
CA GLY A 160 -0.41 -0.01 8.18
C GLY A 160 0.53 -1.22 8.13
N THR A 161 1.38 -1.28 7.10
CA THR A 161 2.29 -2.41 6.86
C THR A 161 3.23 -2.68 8.05
N ASP A 162 3.65 -1.65 8.79
CA ASP A 162 4.47 -1.83 9.99
C ASP A 162 3.70 -2.58 11.08
N ALA A 163 2.42 -2.23 11.28
CA ALA A 163 1.57 -2.93 12.23
C ALA A 163 1.26 -4.37 11.77
N ASP A 164 1.06 -4.55 10.47
CA ASP A 164 0.78 -5.84 9.84
C ASP A 164 1.94 -6.84 10.03
N ASN A 165 3.17 -6.39 9.80
CA ASN A 165 4.38 -7.19 9.99
C ASN A 165 4.62 -7.59 11.46
N MET A 166 3.98 -6.89 12.41
CA MET A 166 4.23 -7.04 13.84
C MET A 166 2.99 -7.54 14.61
N ARG A 167 2.01 -8.14 13.91
CA ARG A 167 0.74 -8.67 14.48
C ARG A 167 0.90 -9.55 15.72
N GLY A 168 1.97 -10.33 15.82
CA GLY A 168 2.21 -11.22 16.98
C GLY A 168 2.34 -10.44 18.30
N VAL A 169 3.02 -9.30 18.26
CA VAL A 169 3.38 -8.50 19.44
C VAL A 169 2.53 -7.25 19.63
N LEU A 170 1.75 -6.87 18.61
CA LEU A 170 0.84 -5.73 18.64
C LEU A 170 -0.61 -6.17 18.82
N LYS A 171 -1.39 -5.35 19.53
CA LYS A 171 -2.85 -5.38 19.50
C LYS A 171 -3.28 -4.55 18.28
N ILE A 172 -3.87 -5.20 17.28
CA ILE A 172 -4.33 -4.55 16.05
C ILE A 172 -5.73 -3.99 16.25
N GLU A 173 -5.90 -2.72 15.89
CA GLU A 173 -7.16 -1.98 15.91
C GLU A 173 -7.52 -1.51 14.49
N TYR A 174 -8.82 -1.53 14.19
CA TYR A 174 -9.39 -1.14 12.90
C TYR A 174 -10.24 0.12 13.14
N PRO A 175 -9.76 1.31 12.76
CA PRO A 175 -10.39 2.58 13.13
C PRO A 175 -11.70 2.85 12.38
N ILE A 176 -11.93 2.13 11.28
CA ILE A 176 -13.10 2.26 10.42
C ILE A 176 -13.82 0.92 10.43
N SER A 177 -15.15 0.96 10.49
CA SER A 177 -16.00 -0.22 10.31
C SER A 177 -17.30 0.19 9.63
N ARG A 178 -17.73 -0.57 8.63
CA ARG A 178 -18.91 -0.28 7.79
C ARG A 178 -19.02 1.20 7.38
N GLY A 179 -17.89 1.75 6.91
CA GLY A 179 -17.77 3.14 6.44
C GLY A 179 -17.83 4.24 7.51
N ALA A 180 -17.92 3.90 8.80
CA ALA A 180 -17.90 4.87 9.89
C ALA A 180 -16.55 4.83 10.65
N VAL A 181 -16.05 6.00 11.04
CA VAL A 181 -14.85 6.12 11.89
C VAL A 181 -15.26 5.95 13.35
N TYR A 182 -14.77 4.90 14.00
CA TYR A 182 -15.04 4.60 15.42
C TYR A 182 -13.90 5.05 16.34
N ASN A 183 -12.66 5.07 15.84
CA ASN A 183 -11.52 5.58 16.57
C ASN A 183 -10.83 6.70 15.79
N TRP A 184 -11.16 7.94 16.13
CA TRP A 184 -10.59 9.13 15.50
C TRP A 184 -9.10 9.32 15.78
N GLU A 185 -8.63 8.91 16.96
CA GLU A 185 -7.20 9.00 17.30
C GLU A 185 -6.36 8.13 16.37
N ASP A 186 -6.74 6.86 16.21
CA ASP A 186 -6.09 5.93 15.30
C ASP A 186 -6.24 6.35 13.83
N TYR A 187 -7.39 6.93 13.47
CA TYR A 187 -7.60 7.50 12.14
C TYR A 187 -6.63 8.65 11.83
N PHE A 188 -6.35 9.53 12.79
CA PHE A 188 -5.39 10.62 12.61
C PHE A 188 -3.94 10.14 12.61
N LEU A 189 -3.63 9.05 13.29
CA LEU A 189 -2.35 8.38 13.15
C LEU A 189 -2.15 7.85 11.71
N LEU A 190 -3.20 7.25 11.11
CA LEU A 190 -3.18 6.86 9.68
C LEU A 190 -2.95 8.06 8.77
N LEU A 191 -3.71 9.14 8.96
CA LEU A 191 -3.60 10.35 8.14
C LEU A 191 -2.20 11.00 8.27
N SER A 192 -1.65 11.04 9.48
CA SER A 192 -0.30 11.56 9.72
C SER A 192 0.78 10.66 9.11
N ASN A 193 0.58 9.34 9.18
CA ASN A 193 1.48 8.35 8.61
C ASN A 193 1.61 8.51 7.08
N ILE A 194 0.53 8.90 6.40
CA ILE A 194 0.53 9.18 4.96
C ILE A 194 1.61 10.20 4.60
N PHE A 195 1.62 11.38 5.23
CA PHE A 195 2.59 12.42 4.89
C PHE A 195 3.98 12.10 5.42
N ASN A 196 4.08 11.61 6.66
CA ASN A 196 5.37 11.49 7.35
C ASN A 196 6.19 10.27 6.96
N ASN A 197 5.53 9.14 6.66
CA ASN A 197 6.20 7.85 6.48
C ASN A 197 5.96 7.24 5.09
N ILE A 198 4.77 7.43 4.52
CA ILE A 198 4.40 6.84 3.23
C ILE A 198 4.91 7.70 2.08
N LEU A 199 4.46 8.96 2.00
CA LEU A 199 4.84 9.91 0.95
C LEU A 199 6.12 10.69 1.27
N ARG A 200 6.36 10.93 2.57
CA ARG A 200 7.53 11.67 3.08
C ARG A 200 7.68 13.04 2.44
N VAL A 201 6.56 13.72 2.35
CA VAL A 201 6.44 15.05 1.77
C VAL A 201 6.04 16.02 2.86
N ASP A 202 6.57 17.24 2.78
CA ASP A 202 6.09 18.35 3.60
C ASP A 202 4.63 18.65 3.20
N SER A 203 3.69 18.31 4.09
CA SER A 203 2.27 18.47 3.84
C SER A 203 1.87 19.93 3.57
N SER A 204 2.65 20.91 4.02
CA SER A 204 2.41 22.34 3.73
C SER A 204 2.61 22.73 2.27
N LYS A 205 3.17 21.83 1.46
CA LYS A 205 3.33 21.99 0.00
C LYS A 205 2.31 21.19 -0.81
N CYS A 206 1.36 20.52 -0.14
CA CYS A 206 0.41 19.65 -0.79
C CYS A 206 -0.95 20.33 -1.01
N HIS A 207 -1.52 20.12 -2.19
CA HIS A 207 -2.94 20.19 -2.47
C HIS A 207 -3.51 18.79 -2.32
N VAL A 208 -4.57 18.61 -1.53
CA VAL A 208 -5.13 17.29 -1.24
C VAL A 208 -6.46 17.10 -1.95
N ILE A 209 -6.60 16.00 -2.68
CA ILE A 209 -7.88 15.45 -3.11
C ILE A 209 -8.23 14.35 -2.11
N TYR A 210 -9.25 14.58 -1.30
CA TYR A 210 -9.71 13.66 -0.28
C TYR A 210 -10.94 12.88 -0.76
N VAL A 211 -10.82 11.57 -0.86
CA VAL A 211 -11.89 10.71 -1.34
C VAL A 211 -12.80 10.32 -0.17
N VAL A 212 -14.11 10.45 -0.38
CA VAL A 212 -15.15 10.02 0.58
C VAL A 212 -16.17 9.13 -0.11
N HIS A 213 -16.83 8.27 0.66
CA HIS A 213 -17.92 7.43 0.14
C HIS A 213 -19.22 8.24 -0.04
N PRO A 214 -20.16 7.75 -0.87
CA PRO A 214 -21.53 8.29 -0.94
C PRO A 214 -22.16 8.45 0.44
N LEU A 215 -22.98 9.49 0.59
CA LEU A 215 -23.74 9.77 1.81
C LEU A 215 -22.87 10.00 3.07
N THR A 216 -21.58 10.32 2.90
CA THR A 216 -20.75 10.79 4.02
C THR A 216 -21.33 12.09 4.56
N PRO A 217 -21.63 12.20 5.88
CA PRO A 217 -22.21 13.41 6.44
C PRO A 217 -21.32 14.64 6.19
N TYR A 218 -21.95 15.79 5.94
CA TYR A 218 -21.24 17.04 5.69
C TYR A 218 -20.26 17.38 6.81
N ASP A 219 -20.68 17.23 8.07
CA ASP A 219 -19.82 17.53 9.23
C ASP A 219 -18.60 16.61 9.29
N THR A 220 -18.74 15.35 8.89
CA THR A 220 -17.61 14.40 8.81
C THR A 220 -16.64 14.80 7.70
N ALA A 221 -17.15 15.11 6.50
CA ALA A 221 -16.33 15.59 5.39
C ALA A 221 -15.61 16.90 5.71
N ARG A 222 -16.31 17.83 6.37
CA ARG A 222 -15.74 19.08 6.87
C ARG A 222 -14.64 18.81 7.90
N TYR A 223 -14.86 17.88 8.83
CA TYR A 223 -13.88 17.56 9.85
C TYR A 223 -12.57 17.00 9.27
N TYR A 224 -12.64 16.19 8.21
CA TYR A 224 -11.44 15.77 7.47
C TYR A 224 -10.67 16.97 6.92
N ALA A 225 -11.37 17.92 6.29
CA ALA A 225 -10.74 19.13 5.76
C ALA A 225 -10.14 20.00 6.87
N ASP A 226 -10.86 20.19 7.99
CA ASP A 226 -10.38 20.96 9.14
C ASP A 226 -9.08 20.38 9.69
N VAL A 227 -8.97 19.06 9.82
CA VAL A 227 -7.75 18.39 10.30
C VAL A 227 -6.61 18.56 9.30
N LEU A 228 -6.87 18.40 7.99
CA LEU A 228 -5.87 18.61 6.95
C LEU A 228 -5.31 20.04 6.97
N PHE A 229 -6.16 21.06 7.16
CA PHE A 229 -5.72 22.44 7.26
C PHE A 229 -5.04 22.78 8.59
N THR A 230 -5.61 22.36 9.72
CA THR A 230 -5.13 22.79 11.04
C THR A 230 -3.90 22.01 11.49
N THR A 231 -3.90 20.69 11.32
CA THR A 231 -2.80 19.80 11.74
C THR A 231 -1.74 19.69 10.66
N HIS A 232 -2.14 19.43 9.41
CA HIS A 232 -1.19 19.18 8.32
C HIS A 232 -0.85 20.42 7.49
N ARG A 233 -1.54 21.55 7.69
CA ARG A 233 -1.26 22.84 7.03
C ARG A 233 -1.24 22.75 5.51
N VAL A 234 -2.03 21.86 4.92
CA VAL A 234 -2.09 21.69 3.46
C VAL A 234 -2.57 22.97 2.78
N LYS A 235 -2.18 23.18 1.52
CA LYS A 235 -2.50 24.41 0.77
C LYS A 235 -3.97 24.49 0.38
N SER A 236 -4.55 23.37 -0.02
CA SER A 236 -5.97 23.27 -0.35
C SER A 236 -6.47 21.84 -0.17
N VAL A 237 -7.79 21.70 0.00
CA VAL A 237 -8.47 20.41 0.05
C VAL A 237 -9.63 20.45 -0.93
N LEU A 238 -9.75 19.42 -1.77
CA LEU A 238 -10.93 19.11 -2.56
C LEU A 238 -11.48 17.77 -2.09
N VAL A 239 -12.72 17.74 -1.62
CA VAL A 239 -13.39 16.49 -1.22
C VAL A 239 -14.19 15.96 -2.42
N VAL A 240 -13.96 14.70 -2.80
CA VAL A 240 -14.59 14.08 -3.98
C VAL A 240 -15.18 12.72 -3.62
N ASN A 241 -16.29 12.37 -4.26
CA ASN A 241 -16.95 11.10 -4.03
C ASN A 241 -16.28 9.94 -4.80
N SER A 242 -16.10 8.79 -4.14
CA SER A 242 -15.49 7.59 -4.72
C SER A 242 -16.25 7.04 -5.93
N VAL A 243 -17.59 7.05 -5.94
CA VAL A 243 -18.37 6.53 -7.08
C VAL A 243 -18.24 7.42 -8.31
N ALA A 244 -18.17 8.75 -8.11
CA ALA A 244 -17.95 9.70 -9.20
C ALA A 244 -16.58 9.47 -9.86
N LEU A 245 -15.53 9.29 -9.04
CA LEU A 245 -14.18 8.96 -9.53
C LEU A 245 -14.16 7.65 -10.31
N SER A 246 -14.92 6.65 -9.86
CA SER A 246 -15.05 5.35 -10.55
C SER A 246 -15.76 5.47 -11.91
N CYS A 247 -16.76 6.35 -12.02
CA CYS A 247 -17.41 6.65 -13.31
C CYS A 247 -16.46 7.40 -14.26
N PHE A 248 -15.71 8.37 -13.74
CA PHE A 248 -14.73 9.13 -14.50
C PHE A 248 -13.58 8.27 -15.00
N SER A 249 -13.08 7.32 -14.19
CA SER A 249 -12.02 6.40 -14.60
C SER A 249 -12.45 5.46 -15.72
N ALA A 250 -13.76 5.14 -15.81
CA ALA A 250 -14.35 4.43 -16.94
C ALA A 250 -14.52 5.29 -18.21
N GLY A 251 -14.11 6.57 -18.18
CA GLY A 251 -14.20 7.49 -19.32
C GLY A 251 -15.59 8.06 -19.57
N THR A 252 -16.48 8.00 -18.56
CA THR A 252 -17.87 8.45 -18.67
C THR A 252 -18.21 9.48 -17.59
N THR A 253 -19.21 10.31 -17.84
CA THR A 253 -19.75 11.25 -16.83
C THR A 253 -21.18 10.92 -16.44
N THR A 254 -21.77 9.90 -17.07
CA THR A 254 -23.14 9.44 -16.78
C THR A 254 -23.15 7.93 -16.78
N GLY A 255 -23.69 7.32 -15.74
CA GLY A 255 -23.74 5.87 -15.58
C GLY A 255 -24.27 5.46 -14.21
N LEU A 256 -24.40 4.15 -13.99
CA LEU A 256 -24.70 3.57 -12.69
C LEU A 256 -23.43 2.91 -12.15
N THR A 257 -22.94 3.37 -11.00
CA THR A 257 -21.76 2.79 -10.35
C THR A 257 -22.21 1.88 -9.21
N VAL A 258 -21.70 0.64 -9.22
CA VAL A 258 -21.84 -0.32 -8.12
C VAL A 258 -20.47 -0.45 -7.45
N GLU A 259 -20.30 0.20 -6.30
CA GLU A 259 -19.05 0.18 -5.52
C GLU A 259 -19.20 -0.79 -4.35
N ILE A 260 -18.51 -1.93 -4.41
CA ILE A 260 -18.49 -2.95 -3.36
C ILE A 260 -17.19 -2.80 -2.56
N GLY A 261 -17.32 -2.30 -1.32
CA GLY A 261 -16.20 -2.06 -0.42
C GLY A 261 -16.00 -3.17 0.62
N GLU A 262 -15.26 -2.84 1.69
CA GLU A 262 -15.01 -3.81 2.76
C GLU A 262 -16.28 -4.15 3.56
N GLY A 263 -16.99 -3.14 4.06
CA GLY A 263 -18.18 -3.33 4.90
C GLY A 263 -19.49 -2.79 4.33
N LEU A 264 -19.45 -2.14 3.15
CA LEU A 264 -20.60 -1.49 2.51
C LEU A 264 -20.57 -1.67 1.00
N THR A 265 -21.76 -1.67 0.40
CA THR A 265 -21.96 -1.56 -1.04
C THR A 265 -22.82 -0.33 -1.34
N PHE A 266 -22.41 0.45 -2.34
CA PHE A 266 -23.16 1.58 -2.85
C PHE A 266 -23.56 1.35 -4.30
N ILE A 267 -24.83 1.59 -4.62
CA ILE A 267 -25.34 1.65 -5.98
C ILE A 267 -25.77 3.09 -6.20
N ALA A 268 -25.04 3.81 -7.05
CA ALA A 268 -25.18 5.26 -7.19
C ALA A 268 -25.30 5.65 -8.67
N PRO A 269 -26.43 6.22 -9.11
CA PRO A 269 -26.53 6.82 -10.43
C PRO A 269 -25.76 8.16 -10.45
N ILE A 270 -25.02 8.34 -11.53
CA ILE A 270 -24.23 9.55 -11.80
C ILE A 270 -24.76 10.12 -13.12
N MET A 271 -25.06 11.41 -13.12
CA MET A 271 -25.57 12.12 -14.29
C MET A 271 -24.77 13.41 -14.48
N ASN A 272 -24.11 13.55 -15.63
CA ASN A 272 -23.26 14.69 -15.96
C ASN A 272 -22.22 15.00 -14.86
N GLY A 273 -21.67 13.96 -14.24
CA GLY A 273 -20.65 14.03 -13.19
C GLY A 273 -21.18 14.34 -11.79
N GLN A 274 -22.50 14.39 -11.61
CA GLN A 274 -23.13 14.64 -10.32
C GLN A 274 -23.87 13.40 -9.80
N LEU A 275 -23.82 13.20 -8.49
CA LEU A 275 -24.64 12.20 -7.81
C LEU A 275 -26.04 12.77 -7.56
N TYR A 276 -27.05 11.91 -7.60
CA TYR A 276 -28.39 12.23 -7.15
C TYR A 276 -28.72 11.44 -5.88
N ASP A 277 -28.46 12.06 -4.71
CA ASP A 277 -28.55 11.44 -3.38
C ASP A 277 -29.83 10.62 -3.14
N PRO A 278 -31.05 11.07 -3.52
CA PRO A 278 -32.27 10.30 -3.27
C PRO A 278 -32.34 8.95 -3.99
N SER A 279 -31.50 8.72 -5.00
CA SER A 279 -31.45 7.46 -5.75
C SER A 279 -30.22 6.62 -5.42
N ILE A 280 -29.43 7.02 -4.42
CA ILE A 280 -28.30 6.23 -3.95
C ILE A 280 -28.83 5.14 -3.03
N ILE A 281 -28.49 3.89 -3.35
CA ILE A 281 -28.78 2.75 -2.49
C ILE A 281 -27.51 2.40 -1.72
N LYS A 282 -27.65 2.30 -0.40
CA LYS A 282 -26.60 1.86 0.52
C LYS A 282 -27.01 0.52 1.11
N LEU A 283 -26.25 -0.52 0.82
CA LEU A 283 -26.41 -1.84 1.40
C LEU A 283 -25.35 -2.08 2.48
N PRO A 284 -25.72 -2.53 3.69
CA PRO A 284 -24.78 -2.91 4.74
C PRO A 284 -24.19 -4.31 4.44
N LEU A 285 -23.62 -4.45 3.25
CA LEU A 285 -23.15 -5.70 2.67
C LEU A 285 -21.83 -5.45 1.97
N GLY A 286 -20.83 -6.28 2.23
CA GLY A 286 -19.53 -6.19 1.57
C GLY A 286 -18.65 -7.42 1.81
N ASN A 287 -17.36 -7.22 1.57
CA ASN A 287 -16.31 -8.21 1.73
C ASN A 287 -16.20 -8.83 3.13
N VAL A 288 -16.51 -8.08 4.19
CA VAL A 288 -16.60 -8.59 5.57
C VAL A 288 -17.70 -9.63 5.68
N ASP A 289 -18.84 -9.45 5.02
CA ASP A 289 -19.97 -10.37 5.07
C ASP A 289 -19.64 -11.69 4.34
N ILE A 290 -18.92 -11.61 3.21
CA ILE A 290 -18.33 -12.79 2.55
C ILE A 290 -17.42 -13.55 3.51
N ASN A 291 -16.55 -12.83 4.22
CA ASN A 291 -15.61 -13.42 5.17
C ASN A 291 -16.33 -14.08 6.35
N GLU A 292 -17.39 -13.47 6.88
CA GLU A 292 -18.21 -14.08 7.94
C GLU A 292 -18.92 -15.34 7.45
N TYR A 293 -19.53 -15.31 6.26
CA TYR A 293 -20.17 -16.50 5.72
C TYR A 293 -19.18 -17.63 5.44
N MET A 294 -18.00 -17.28 4.92
CA MET A 294 -16.90 -18.25 4.70
C MET A 294 -16.44 -18.92 6.01
N LYS A 295 -16.42 -18.20 7.14
CA LYS A 295 -16.16 -18.83 8.45
C LYS A 295 -17.23 -19.85 8.81
N THR A 296 -18.50 -19.53 8.56
CA THR A 296 -19.62 -20.47 8.80
C THR A 296 -19.46 -21.72 7.94
N LEU A 297 -19.11 -21.56 6.66
CA LEU A 297 -18.85 -22.67 5.75
C LEU A 297 -17.71 -23.56 6.25
N PHE A 298 -16.56 -22.98 6.61
CA PHE A 298 -15.42 -23.73 7.15
C PHE A 298 -15.72 -24.42 8.48
N SER A 299 -16.53 -23.78 9.34
CA SER A 299 -16.92 -24.37 10.63
C SER A 299 -17.74 -25.65 10.46
N HIS A 300 -18.53 -25.79 9.41
CA HIS A 300 -19.26 -27.03 9.12
C HIS A 300 -18.34 -28.22 8.82
N TYR A 301 -17.12 -27.96 8.35
CA TYR A 301 -16.08 -28.96 8.10
C TYR A 301 -15.06 -29.06 9.26
N GLY A 302 -15.36 -28.45 10.41
CA GLY A 302 -14.52 -28.52 11.61
C GLY A 302 -13.29 -27.61 11.58
N VAL A 303 -13.20 -26.66 10.65
CA VAL A 303 -12.09 -25.71 10.55
C VAL A 303 -12.45 -24.41 11.27
N PHE A 304 -11.74 -24.11 12.36
CA PHE A 304 -11.96 -22.90 13.17
C PHE A 304 -10.73 -21.99 13.16
N LEU A 305 -10.84 -20.85 12.50
CA LEU A 305 -9.73 -19.90 12.34
C LEU A 305 -9.59 -18.96 13.55
N ASN A 306 -9.01 -19.41 14.65
CA ASN A 306 -8.84 -18.60 15.88
C ASN A 306 -7.49 -17.85 15.95
N TYR A 307 -7.04 -17.26 14.85
CA TYR A 307 -5.73 -16.63 14.74
C TYR A 307 -5.82 -15.10 14.81
N SER A 308 -4.78 -14.46 15.35
CA SER A 308 -4.65 -12.99 15.31
C SER A 308 -4.59 -12.42 13.87
N GLY A 309 -4.17 -13.25 12.91
CA GLY A 309 -4.14 -12.97 11.47
C GLY A 309 -5.37 -13.47 10.70
N GLN A 310 -6.45 -13.93 11.37
CA GLN A 310 -7.60 -14.54 10.70
C GLN A 310 -8.17 -13.69 9.55
N ARG A 311 -8.30 -12.36 9.75
CA ARG A 311 -8.85 -11.48 8.71
C ARG A 311 -8.01 -11.51 7.43
N GLU A 312 -6.69 -11.56 7.56
CA GLU A 312 -5.77 -11.59 6.42
C GLU A 312 -5.80 -12.95 5.72
N ILE A 313 -5.86 -14.04 6.48
CA ILE A 313 -6.04 -15.40 5.93
C ILE A 313 -7.33 -15.49 5.12
N LEU A 314 -8.46 -15.06 5.70
CA LEU A 314 -9.76 -15.06 5.01
C LEU A 314 -9.72 -14.19 3.74
N ARG A 315 -9.09 -13.02 3.81
CA ARG A 315 -8.92 -12.13 2.66
C ARG A 315 -8.17 -12.82 1.52
N GLN A 316 -7.04 -13.47 1.81
CA GLN A 316 -6.24 -14.17 0.81
C GLN A 316 -6.99 -15.37 0.21
N ILE A 317 -7.72 -16.12 1.04
CA ILE A 317 -8.57 -17.21 0.57
C ILE A 317 -9.64 -16.66 -0.38
N ARG A 318 -10.35 -15.59 0.03
CA ARG A 318 -11.38 -14.95 -0.77
C ARG A 318 -10.84 -14.50 -2.13
N GLU A 319 -9.76 -13.72 -2.14
CA GLU A 319 -9.22 -13.11 -3.36
C GLU A 319 -8.61 -14.11 -4.33
N ASN A 320 -7.99 -15.19 -3.81
CA ASN A 320 -7.30 -16.17 -4.67
C ASN A 320 -8.18 -17.36 -5.07
N HIS A 321 -9.22 -17.70 -4.29
CA HIS A 321 -9.98 -18.94 -4.48
C HIS A 321 -11.46 -18.74 -4.78
N CYS A 322 -12.11 -17.69 -4.26
CA CYS A 322 -13.55 -17.50 -4.44
C CYS A 322 -13.91 -17.03 -5.85
N LYS A 323 -15.12 -17.36 -6.28
CA LYS A 323 -15.66 -17.03 -7.61
C LYS A 323 -17.16 -16.79 -7.54
N VAL A 324 -17.64 -15.85 -8.34
CA VAL A 324 -19.08 -15.66 -8.56
C VAL A 324 -19.52 -16.57 -9.71
N SER A 325 -20.65 -17.27 -9.55
CA SER A 325 -21.21 -18.19 -10.56
C SER A 325 -22.51 -17.63 -11.15
N LEU A 326 -22.75 -17.90 -12.44
CA LEU A 326 -24.06 -17.68 -13.08
C LEU A 326 -25.05 -18.83 -12.82
N ASN A 327 -24.55 -20.01 -12.46
CA ASN A 327 -25.34 -21.19 -12.15
C ASN A 327 -24.74 -21.92 -10.95
N LEU A 328 -24.99 -21.39 -9.75
CA LEU A 328 -24.41 -21.87 -8.51
C LEU A 328 -24.65 -23.37 -8.29
N ALA A 329 -25.85 -23.88 -8.62
CA ALA A 329 -26.22 -25.27 -8.43
C ALA A 329 -25.34 -26.25 -9.25
N GLN A 330 -24.79 -25.80 -10.37
CA GLN A 330 -23.88 -26.57 -11.19
C GLN A 330 -22.43 -26.42 -10.72
N ASP A 331 -21.97 -25.18 -10.52
CA ASP A 331 -20.56 -24.90 -10.26
C ASP A 331 -20.13 -25.30 -8.83
N ALA A 332 -21.01 -25.18 -7.85
CA ALA A 332 -20.72 -25.53 -6.45
C ALA A 332 -20.56 -27.05 -6.20
N VAL A 333 -20.99 -27.90 -7.16
CA VAL A 333 -20.90 -29.37 -7.07
C VAL A 333 -19.66 -29.88 -7.83
N GLY A 334 -18.80 -28.97 -8.31
CA GLY A 334 -17.53 -29.34 -8.91
C GLY A 334 -16.61 -30.13 -7.95
N GLN A 335 -15.62 -30.83 -8.52
CA GLN A 335 -14.67 -31.64 -7.76
C GLN A 335 -13.30 -30.96 -7.61
N THR A 336 -13.21 -29.65 -7.88
CA THR A 336 -11.95 -28.93 -7.70
C THR A 336 -11.72 -28.71 -6.22
N VAL A 337 -10.58 -29.19 -5.74
CA VAL A 337 -10.09 -28.93 -4.38
C VAL A 337 -8.80 -28.15 -4.50
N THR A 338 -8.73 -27.01 -3.82
CA THR A 338 -7.53 -26.20 -3.70
C THR A 338 -7.10 -26.15 -2.25
N GLU A 339 -5.79 -26.15 -2.01
CA GLU A 339 -5.23 -26.10 -0.67
C GLU A 339 -4.69 -24.70 -0.37
N TYR A 340 -4.93 -24.22 0.85
CA TYR A 340 -4.31 -23.01 1.39
C TYR A 340 -3.47 -23.36 2.61
N ASN A 341 -2.18 -23.00 2.57
CA ASN A 341 -1.24 -23.27 3.67
C ASN A 341 -1.33 -22.17 4.73
N LEU A 342 -1.59 -22.58 5.96
CA LEU A 342 -1.63 -21.70 7.12
C LEU A 342 -0.21 -21.36 7.62
N PRO A 343 -0.04 -20.24 8.35
CA PRO A 343 1.27 -19.82 8.85
C PRO A 343 1.92 -20.79 9.86
N ASP A 344 1.14 -21.65 10.51
CA ASP A 344 1.60 -22.68 11.45
C ASP A 344 2.03 -23.99 10.77
N GLY A 345 1.84 -24.09 9.45
CA GLY A 345 2.18 -25.27 8.65
C GLY A 345 1.01 -26.22 8.43
N ASP A 346 -0.15 -25.97 9.03
CA ASP A 346 -1.39 -26.68 8.71
C ASP A 346 -1.94 -26.23 7.34
N SER A 347 -2.92 -26.93 6.81
CA SER A 347 -3.57 -26.55 5.56
C SER A 347 -5.09 -26.64 5.61
N ILE A 348 -5.74 -25.79 4.82
CA ILE A 348 -7.19 -25.76 4.64
C ILE A 348 -7.49 -26.22 3.23
N GLN A 349 -8.30 -27.26 3.11
CA GLN A 349 -8.88 -27.68 1.83
C GLN A 349 -10.09 -26.79 1.54
N ILE A 350 -10.10 -26.20 0.35
CA ILE A 350 -11.13 -25.29 -0.13
C ILE A 350 -11.71 -25.90 -1.41
N ASN A 351 -12.95 -26.37 -1.33
CA ASN A 351 -13.62 -27.05 -2.42
C ASN A 351 -14.42 -26.04 -3.26
N ASP A 352 -14.94 -26.49 -4.41
CA ASP A 352 -15.83 -25.66 -5.23
C ASP A 352 -17.04 -25.14 -4.44
N TYR A 353 -17.58 -25.93 -3.49
CA TYR A 353 -18.69 -25.50 -2.66
C TYR A 353 -18.38 -24.19 -1.91
N GLU A 354 -17.27 -24.09 -1.16
CA GLU A 354 -16.94 -22.88 -0.41
C GLU A 354 -16.60 -21.71 -1.34
N ARG A 355 -15.90 -22.00 -2.45
CA ARG A 355 -15.43 -20.98 -3.41
C ARG A 355 -16.58 -20.23 -4.08
N TYR A 356 -17.66 -20.93 -4.42
CA TYR A 356 -18.82 -20.33 -5.07
C TYR A 356 -19.88 -19.86 -4.06
N ASN A 357 -20.08 -20.56 -2.94
CA ASN A 357 -21.09 -20.16 -1.96
C ASN A 357 -20.66 -18.96 -1.10
N ALA A 358 -19.36 -18.80 -0.78
CA ALA A 358 -18.91 -17.67 0.03
C ALA A 358 -19.35 -16.30 -0.52
N PRO A 359 -19.11 -15.95 -1.81
CA PRO A 359 -19.55 -14.68 -2.37
C PRO A 359 -21.05 -14.61 -2.67
N GLU A 360 -21.79 -15.73 -2.62
CA GLU A 360 -23.23 -15.77 -2.90
C GLU A 360 -24.02 -14.87 -1.94
N VAL A 361 -23.48 -14.58 -0.75
CA VAL A 361 -24.09 -13.65 0.20
C VAL A 361 -24.33 -12.25 -0.39
N LEU A 362 -23.57 -11.84 -1.43
CA LEU A 362 -23.80 -10.58 -2.14
C LEU A 362 -25.10 -10.57 -2.95
N PHE A 363 -25.57 -11.75 -3.38
CA PHE A 363 -26.76 -11.97 -4.18
C PHE A 363 -27.93 -12.45 -3.32
N ASN A 364 -27.63 -13.23 -2.29
CA ASN A 364 -28.60 -13.75 -1.33
C ASN A 364 -28.16 -13.45 0.13
N PRO A 365 -28.42 -12.24 0.64
CA PRO A 365 -28.06 -11.85 2.01
C PRO A 365 -28.71 -12.71 3.11
N SER A 366 -29.80 -13.43 2.78
CA SER A 366 -30.48 -14.32 3.74
C SER A 366 -29.62 -15.49 4.22
N LEU A 367 -28.53 -15.81 3.49
CA LEU A 367 -27.52 -16.77 3.92
C LEU A 367 -26.84 -16.39 5.25
N LEU A 368 -26.81 -15.09 5.57
CA LEU A 368 -26.38 -14.55 6.87
C LEU A 368 -27.55 -14.15 7.77
N GLY A 369 -28.78 -14.48 7.40
CA GLY A 369 -30.00 -14.10 8.13
C GLY A 369 -30.44 -12.65 7.90
N TYR A 370 -29.88 -11.95 6.92
CA TYR A 370 -30.34 -10.61 6.55
C TYR A 370 -31.68 -10.66 5.81
N GLN A 371 -32.47 -9.59 5.97
CA GLN A 371 -33.82 -9.47 5.40
C GLN A 371 -33.91 -8.49 4.22
N PHE A 372 -32.81 -7.84 3.85
CA PHE A 372 -32.74 -6.96 2.69
C PHE A 372 -32.36 -7.74 1.42
N ALA A 373 -32.69 -7.16 0.27
CA ALA A 373 -32.42 -7.76 -1.05
C ALA A 373 -30.92 -7.77 -1.38
N GLY A 374 -30.50 -8.70 -2.24
CA GLY A 374 -29.14 -8.72 -2.77
C GLY A 374 -28.85 -7.55 -3.71
N ILE A 375 -27.59 -7.44 -4.15
CA ILE A 375 -27.15 -6.35 -5.05
C ILE A 375 -28.00 -6.24 -6.33
N PRO A 376 -28.36 -7.33 -7.05
CA PRO A 376 -29.10 -7.20 -8.31
C PRO A 376 -30.56 -6.74 -8.16
N ASP A 377 -31.16 -7.03 -7.00
CA ASP A 377 -32.58 -6.78 -6.71
C ASP A 377 -32.78 -5.43 -5.97
N SER A 378 -31.68 -4.76 -5.62
CA SER A 378 -31.65 -3.44 -4.98
C SER A 378 -31.64 -2.35 -6.04
#